data_AF-A0A946QE44-F1
#
_entry.id   AF-A0A946QE44-F1
#
_cell.length_a   1.000
_cell.length_b   1.000
_cell.length_c   1.000
_cell.angle_alpha   90.00
_cell.angle_beta   90.00
_cell.angle_gamma   90.00
#
_symmetry.space_group_name_H-M   'P 1'
#
loop_
_entity.id
_entity.type
_entity.pdbx_description
1 polymer ?
#
loop_
_entity_poly.entity_id
_entity_poly.type
_entity_poly.pdbx_seq_one_letter_code
_entity_poly.pdbx_strand_id
1 'polypeptide(L)' 'AMGFNSIERKVFKCDLCDGDPQCVRFCDVQCVEYVDADDVAVLKKKEAAKKLYATSNKIALKEA' A
#
# COMPACT_ATOMS: atom_id res chain seq x y z
N ALA A 1 14.87 4.18 0.99
CA ALA A 1 16.31 4.07 1.34
C ALA A 1 17.07 5.26 0.75
N MET A 2 18.20 5.64 1.35
CA MET A 2 19.07 6.72 0.88
C MET A 2 20.39 6.10 0.38
N GLY A 3 20.91 6.58 -0.75
CA GLY A 3 22.19 6.16 -1.32
C GLY A 3 23.13 7.35 -1.50
N PHE A 4 24.43 7.09 -1.57
CA PHE A 4 25.44 8.13 -1.83
C PHE A 4 26.13 7.86 -3.18
N ASN A 5 26.09 8.84 -4.07
CA ASN A 5 26.84 8.83 -5.32
C ASN A 5 28.25 9.38 -5.04
N SER A 6 29.26 8.50 -5.13
CA SER A 6 30.65 8.84 -4.83
C SER A 6 31.31 9.74 -5.88
N ILE A 7 30.83 9.74 -7.13
CA ILE A 7 31.36 10.57 -8.21
C ILE A 7 30.84 12.00 -8.07
N GLU A 8 29.53 12.16 -7.94
CA GLU A 8 28.90 13.47 -7.79
C GLU A 8 29.00 14.06 -6.38
N ARG A 9 29.41 13.22 -5.41
CA ARG A 9 29.45 13.54 -3.96
C ARG A 9 28.10 14.03 -3.45
N LYS A 10 27.02 13.38 -3.88
CA LYS A 10 25.63 13.73 -3.53
C LYS A 10 24.89 12.53 -2.97
N VAL A 11 24.01 12.79 -2.01
CA VAL A 11 23.05 11.80 -1.52
C VAL A 11 21.83 11.82 -2.44
N PHE A 12 21.34 10.63 -2.81
CA PHE A 12 20.14 10.46 -3.60
C PHE A 12 19.15 9.54 -2.89
N LYS A 13 17.86 9.72 -3.19
CA LYS A 13 16.76 8.90 -2.69
C LYS A 13 15.70 8.78 -3.78
N CYS A 14 14.79 7.82 -3.61
CA CYS A 14 13.57 7.76 -4.40
C CYS A 14 12.80 9.09 -4.25
N ASP A 15 12.46 9.67 -5.38
CA ASP A 15 11.72 10.92 -5.57
C ASP A 15 10.28 10.66 -6.06
N LEU A 16 9.84 9.40 -6.06
CA LEU A 16 8.52 8.96 -6.52
C LEU A 16 8.30 9.16 -8.02
N CYS A 17 9.35 9.32 -8.84
CA CYS A 17 9.22 9.49 -10.30
C CYS A 17 8.20 10.59 -10.65
N ASP A 18 8.28 11.75 -9.98
CA ASP A 18 7.38 12.89 -10.15
C ASP A 18 5.89 12.57 -9.94
N GLY A 19 5.58 11.53 -9.17
CA GLY A 19 4.22 11.08 -8.90
C GLY A 19 3.71 9.95 -9.80
N ASP A 20 4.49 9.50 -10.79
CA ASP A 20 4.18 8.30 -11.58
C ASP A 20 5.24 7.20 -11.32
N PRO A 21 5.12 6.44 -10.21
CA PRO A 21 6.09 5.45 -9.82
C PRO A 21 6.20 4.31 -10.84
N GLN A 22 7.27 4.34 -11.64
CA GLN A 22 7.54 3.33 -12.67
C GLN A 22 7.69 1.92 -12.09
N CYS A 23 8.22 1.79 -10.87
CA CYS A 23 8.35 0.51 -10.19
C CYS A 23 7.00 -0.19 -9.94
N VAL A 24 5.91 0.57 -9.75
CA VAL A 24 4.55 0.02 -9.64
C VAL A 24 4.03 -0.41 -11.01
N ARG A 25 4.27 0.41 -12.04
CA ARG A 25 3.81 0.13 -13.42
C ARG A 25 4.40 -1.13 -14.03
N PHE A 26 5.67 -1.43 -13.76
CA PHE A 26 6.36 -2.60 -14.32
C PHE A 26 6.23 -3.86 -13.45
N CYS A 27 5.53 -3.79 -12.31
CA CYS A 27 5.39 -4.94 -11.42
C CYS A 27 4.24 -5.86 -11.88
N ASP A 28 4.54 -6.82 -12.76
CA ASP A 28 3.54 -7.77 -13.29
C ASP A 28 2.85 -8.60 -12.20
N VAL A 29 3.58 -8.95 -11.14
CA VAL A 29 3.05 -9.73 -10.00
C VAL A 29 2.31 -8.86 -8.97
N GLN A 30 2.22 -7.55 -9.20
CA GLN A 30 1.51 -6.59 -8.34
C GLN A 30 1.94 -6.66 -6.87
N CYS A 31 3.24 -6.72 -6.61
CA CYS A 31 3.79 -6.74 -5.24
C CYS A 31 3.64 -5.39 -4.52
N VAL A 32 3.55 -4.30 -5.29
CA VAL A 32 3.39 -2.94 -4.80
C VAL A 32 2.29 -2.24 -5.58
N GLU A 33 1.53 -1.40 -4.88
CA GLU A 33 0.45 -0.59 -5.44
C GLU A 33 0.67 0.88 -5.05
N TYR A 34 0.33 1.79 -5.96
CA TYR A 34 0.29 3.22 -5.68
C TYR A 34 -1.15 3.61 -5.34
N VAL A 35 -1.33 4.24 -4.17
CA VAL A 35 -2.63 4.72 -3.68
C VAL A 35 -2.48 6.14 -3.16
N ASP A 36 -3.48 6.98 -3.41
CA ASP A 36 -3.52 8.32 -2.87
C ASP A 36 -3.63 8.29 -1.34
N ALA A 37 -2.94 9.21 -0.68
CA ALA A 37 -2.86 9.25 0.77
C ALA A 37 -4.24 9.38 1.44
N ASP A 38 -5.15 10.13 0.82
CA ASP A 38 -6.51 10.34 1.31
C ASP A 38 -7.36 9.06 1.28
N ASP A 39 -7.10 8.19 0.29
CA ASP A 39 -7.85 6.94 0.11
C ASP A 39 -7.44 5.85 1.11
N VAL A 40 -6.21 5.90 1.63
CA VAL A 40 -5.68 4.91 2.58
C VAL A 40 -6.60 4.74 3.80
N ALA A 41 -7.13 5.85 4.33
CA ALA A 41 -8.02 5.81 5.49
C ALA A 41 -9.34 5.10 5.17
N VAL A 42 -9.91 5.35 3.98
CA VAL A 42 -11.15 4.73 3.53
C VAL A 42 -10.95 3.23 3.28
N LEU A 43 -9.85 2.85 2.63
CA LEU A 43 -9.50 1.45 2.37
C LEU A 43 -9.37 0.66 3.67
N LYS A 44 -8.64 1.18 4.66
CA LYS A 44 -8.49 0.54 5.98
C LYS A 44 -9.82 0.38 6.71
N LYS A 45 -10.69 1.40 6.67
CA LYS A 45 -12.04 1.32 7.27
C LYS A 45 -12.89 0.25 6.59
N LYS A 46 -12.88 0.17 5.25
CA LYS A 46 -13.59 -0.86 4.49
C LYS A 46 -13.10 -2.26 4.83
N GLU A 47 -11.79 -2.45 4.95
CA GLU A 47 -11.19 -3.74 5.33
C GLU A 47 -11.59 -4.16 6.75
N ALA A 48 -11.53 -3.23 7.71
CA ALA A 48 -11.97 -3.46 9.08
C ALA A 48 -13.46 -3.85 9.14
N ALA A 49 -14.33 -3.13 8.42
CA ALA A 49 -15.74 -3.44 8.34
C ALA A 49 -16.00 -4.85 7.78
N LYS A 50 -15.28 -5.26 6.73
CA LYS A 50 -15.37 -6.62 6.16
C LYS A 50 -14.98 -7.70 7.19
N LYS A 51 -13.88 -7.47 7.94
CA LYS A 51 -13.42 -8.42 8.98
C LYS A 51 -14.45 -8.55 10.11
N LEU A 52 -15.01 -7.43 10.57
CA LEU A 52 -16.06 -7.42 11.59
C LEU A 52 -17.30 -8.18 11.10
N TYR A 53 -17.81 -7.85 9.91
CA TYR A 53 -18.95 -8.54 9.31
C TYR A 53 -18.73 -10.06 9.20
N ALA A 54 -17.57 -10.48 8.68
CA ALA A 54 -17.23 -11.89 8.56
C ALA A 54 -17.17 -12.60 9.92
N THR A 55 -16.70 -11.91 10.96
CA THR A 55 -16.63 -12.45 12.32
C THR A 55 -18.02 -12.57 12.93
N SER A 56 -18.83 -11.52 12.84
CA SER A 56 -20.23 -11.53 13.31
C SER A 56 -21.04 -12.64 12.65
N ASN A 57 -20.89 -12.85 11.33
CA ASN A 57 -21.58 -13.92 10.62
C ASN A 57 -21.12 -15.31 11.09
N LYS A 58 -19.82 -15.50 11.36
CA LYS A 58 -19.30 -16.76 11.92
C LYS A 58 -19.81 -17.04 13.33
N ILE A 59 -20.01 -16.00 14.14
CA ILE A 59 -20.60 -16.14 15.49
C ILE A 59 -22.06 -16.54 15.37
N ALA A 60 -22.85 -15.83 14.55
CA ALA A 60 -24.26 -16.12 14.33
C ALA A 60 -24.50 -17.55 13.82
N LEU A 61 -23.62 -18.08 12.95
CA LEU A 61 -23.69 -19.46 12.46
C LEU A 61 -23.23 -20.53 13.48
N LYS A 62 -22.48 -20.15 14.52
CA LYS A 62 -22.06 -21.07 15.59
C LYS A 62 -23.09 -21.19 16.71
N GLU A 63 -23.96 -20.19 16.85
CA GLU A 63 -25.01 -20.13 17.87
C GLU A 63 -26.37 -20.66 17.36
N ALA A 64 -26.45 -21.08 16.09
CA ALA A 64 -27.59 -21.75 15.46
C ALA A 64 -27.35 -23.27 15.36
#